data_AF-A0AA42YJT3-F1
#
_entry.id   AF-A0AA42YJT3-F1
#
_cell.length_a   1.000
_cell.length_b   1.000
_cell.length_c   1.000
_cell.angle_alpha   90.00
_cell.angle_beta   90.00
_cell.angle_gamma   90.00
#
_symmetry.space_group_name_H-M   'P 1'
#
loop_
_entity.id
_entity.type
_entity.pdbx_description
1 polymer ?
#
loop_
_entity_poly.entity_id
_entity_poly.type
_entity_poly.pdbx_seq_one_letter_code
_entity_poly.pdbx_strand_id
1 'polypeptide(L)'
;PNRTLIPGLVVDAVVHEPWGCHPSFVQGYYDRDNDFYVDWRDARREPADFQRYLDEWVFGVRDRAEYAARMGSRLERLRAAARPCPPVSYGY
;
A
#
# COMPACT_ATOMS: atom_id res chain seq x y z
N PRO A 1 6.12 -8.26 23.91
CA PRO A 1 4.65 -8.25 23.64
C PRO A 1 4.04 -6.85 23.42
N ASN A 2 4.65 -5.77 23.95
CA ASN A 2 4.09 -4.39 23.92
C ASN A 2 3.90 -3.75 22.52
N ARG A 3 4.17 -4.48 21.42
CA ARG A 3 3.95 -4.04 20.03
C ARG A 3 2.91 -4.88 19.29
N THR A 4 2.32 -5.87 19.93
CA THR A 4 1.21 -6.65 19.39
C THR A 4 -0.08 -5.90 19.66
N LEU A 5 -0.65 -5.27 18.64
CA LEU A 5 -1.88 -4.48 18.76
C LEU A 5 -3.15 -5.33 18.69
N ILE A 6 -3.12 -6.41 17.88
CA ILE A 6 -4.28 -7.28 17.64
C ILE A 6 -3.92 -8.70 18.11
N PRO A 7 -4.66 -9.30 19.06
CA PRO A 7 -4.46 -10.67 19.50
C PRO A 7 -4.82 -11.69 18.41
N GLY A 8 -4.10 -12.81 18.34
CA GLY A 8 -4.40 -13.87 17.37
C GLY A 8 -5.76 -14.56 17.57
N LEU A 9 -6.35 -14.47 18.77
CA LEU A 9 -7.67 -15.05 19.06
C LEU A 9 -8.82 -14.42 18.26
N VAL A 10 -8.64 -13.20 17.74
CA VAL A 10 -9.65 -12.48 16.94
C VAL A 10 -9.28 -12.40 15.46
N VAL A 11 -8.32 -13.22 15.01
CA VAL A 11 -7.82 -13.21 13.62
C VAL A 11 -8.10 -14.56 12.97
N ASP A 12 -8.97 -14.59 11.98
CA ASP A 12 -9.29 -15.80 11.20
C ASP A 12 -8.29 -16.08 10.08
N ALA A 13 -7.70 -15.03 9.49
CA ALA A 13 -6.78 -15.14 8.37
C ALA A 13 -5.66 -14.09 8.41
N VAL A 14 -4.46 -14.50 8.01
CA VAL A 14 -3.30 -13.63 7.79
C VAL A 14 -2.78 -13.88 6.38
N VAL A 15 -2.66 -12.81 5.58
CA VAL A 15 -2.15 -12.87 4.22
C VAL A 15 -0.91 -11.98 4.13
N HIS A 16 0.18 -12.53 3.61
CA HIS A 16 1.38 -11.76 3.32
C HIS A 16 1.26 -11.14 1.93
N GLU A 17 0.94 -9.84 1.89
CA GLU A 17 0.71 -9.10 0.65
C GLU A 17 1.59 -7.84 0.60
N PRO A 18 2.80 -7.92 0.01
CA PRO A 18 3.65 -6.75 -0.19
C PRO A 18 2.94 -5.66 -0.97
N TRP A 19 3.10 -4.39 -0.55
CA TRP A 19 2.38 -3.25 -1.14
C TRP A 19 0.85 -3.33 -1.03
N GLY A 20 0.31 -4.14 -0.12
CA GLY A 20 -1.14 -4.35 0.03
C GLY A 20 -1.94 -3.09 0.34
N CYS A 21 -1.34 -2.07 0.96
CA CYS A 21 -2.00 -0.78 1.22
C CYS A 21 -1.86 0.26 0.09
N HIS A 22 -1.04 0.03 -0.93
CA HIS A 22 -0.95 0.99 -2.06
C HIS A 22 -2.35 1.18 -2.68
N PRO A 23 -2.79 2.43 -2.97
CA PRO A 23 -2.02 3.68 -3.05
C PRO A 23 -1.79 4.45 -1.74
N SER A 24 -2.36 4.00 -0.62
CA SER A 24 -2.10 4.56 0.71
C SER A 24 -0.69 4.21 1.21
N PHE A 25 -0.22 4.95 2.22
CA PHE A 25 1.05 4.72 2.89
C PHE A 25 0.98 3.59 3.92
N VAL A 26 2.15 3.04 4.28
CA VAL A 26 2.33 2.19 5.46
C VAL A 26 3.53 2.71 6.24
N GLN A 27 3.30 3.14 7.48
CA GLN A 27 4.33 3.77 8.30
C GLN A 27 5.56 2.87 8.44
N GLY A 28 6.73 3.44 8.09
CA GLY A 28 8.01 2.74 8.17
C GLY A 28 8.33 1.84 6.98
N TYR A 29 7.41 1.65 6.03
CA TYR A 29 7.64 0.82 4.84
C TYR A 29 7.63 1.64 3.55
N TYR A 30 6.57 2.42 3.31
CA TYR A 30 6.47 3.25 2.10
C TYR A 30 5.46 4.39 2.24
N ASP A 31 5.66 5.44 1.45
CA ASP A 31 4.82 6.63 1.38
C ASP A 31 3.62 6.45 0.43
N ARG A 32 2.72 7.44 0.42
CA ARG A 32 1.51 7.46 -0.39
C ARG A 32 1.82 7.78 -1.86
N ASP A 33 1.13 7.11 -2.77
CA ASP A 33 1.12 7.43 -4.19
C ASP A 33 0.02 8.45 -4.52
N ASN A 34 0.31 9.74 -4.34
CA ASN A 34 -0.67 10.81 -4.61
C ASN A 34 -1.06 10.90 -6.08
N ASP A 35 -0.13 10.65 -7.00
CA ASP A 35 -0.40 10.69 -8.44
C ASP A 35 -1.46 9.64 -8.79
N PHE A 36 -1.44 8.47 -8.13
CA PHE A 36 -2.40 7.40 -8.41
C PHE A 36 -3.82 7.78 -7.96
N TYR A 37 -3.93 8.54 -6.86
CA TYR A 37 -5.20 9.12 -6.45
C TYR A 37 -5.72 10.18 -7.42
N VAL A 38 -4.83 10.97 -8.00
CA VAL A 38 -5.18 11.97 -9.02
C VAL A 38 -5.69 11.27 -10.28
N ASP A 39 -4.98 10.24 -10.76
CA ASP A 39 -5.38 9.42 -11.90
C ASP A 39 -6.78 8.82 -11.69
N TRP A 40 -7.04 8.23 -10.53
CA TRP A 40 -8.35 7.70 -10.17
C TRP A 40 -9.45 8.77 -10.14
N ARG A 41 -9.16 9.94 -9.52
CA ARG A 41 -10.11 11.05 -9.41
C ARG A 41 -10.52 11.56 -10.79
N ASP A 42 -9.59 11.57 -11.73
CA ASP A 42 -9.84 12.09 -13.07
C ASP A 42 -10.52 11.02 -13.95
N ALA A 43 -10.10 9.76 -13.86
CA ALA A 43 -10.74 8.63 -14.56
C ALA A 43 -12.19 8.39 -14.13
N ARG A 44 -12.54 8.58 -12.85
CA ARG A 44 -13.91 8.31 -12.37
C ARG A 44 -14.98 9.26 -12.91
N ARG A 45 -14.59 10.36 -13.57
CA ARG A 45 -15.51 11.41 -14.04
C ARG A 45 -16.40 10.93 -15.18
N GLU A 46 -15.82 10.18 -16.12
CA GLU A 46 -16.53 9.62 -17.26
C GLU A 46 -16.64 8.10 -17.14
N PRO A 47 -17.83 7.50 -17.38
CA PRO A 47 -18.02 6.06 -17.21
C PRO A 47 -17.06 5.21 -18.05
N ALA A 48 -16.77 5.63 -19.28
CA ALA A 48 -15.88 4.90 -20.18
C ALA A 48 -14.43 4.92 -19.69
N ASP A 49 -13.95 6.05 -19.18
CA ASP A 49 -12.59 6.18 -18.64
C ASP A 49 -12.45 5.45 -17.31
N PHE A 50 -13.50 5.44 -16.49
CA PHE A 50 -13.50 4.67 -15.25
C PHE A 50 -13.47 3.18 -15.52
N GLN A 51 -14.23 2.68 -16.50
CA GLN A 51 -14.18 1.29 -16.90
C GLN A 51 -12.78 0.90 -17.38
N ARG A 52 -12.13 1.72 -18.22
CA ARG A 52 -10.75 1.51 -18.65
C ARG A 52 -9.77 1.46 -17.47
N TYR A 53 -9.93 2.36 -16.50
CA TYR A 53 -9.12 2.36 -15.29
C TYR A 53 -9.28 1.07 -14.49
N LEU A 54 -10.51 0.58 -14.32
CA LEU A 54 -10.79 -0.68 -13.62
C LEU A 54 -10.26 -1.88 -14.41
N ASP A 55 -10.42 -1.89 -15.72
CA ASP A 55 -9.88 -2.94 -16.59
C ASP A 55 -8.35 -2.98 -16.50
N GLU A 56 -7.68 -1.83 -16.37
CA GLU A 56 -6.23 -1.78 -16.26
C GLU A 56 -5.70 -2.26 -14.90
N TRP A 57 -6.30 -1.78 -13.80
CA TRP A 57 -5.73 -1.91 -12.46
C TRP A 57 -6.43 -2.90 -11.53
N VAL A 58 -7.64 -3.36 -11.89
CA VAL A 58 -8.47 -4.25 -11.06
C VAL A 58 -8.79 -5.55 -11.79
N PHE A 59 -9.49 -5.47 -12.93
CA PHE A 59 -9.97 -6.66 -13.65
C PHE A 59 -8.92 -7.27 -14.58
N GLY A 60 -8.00 -6.46 -15.09
CA GLY A 60 -6.93 -6.90 -16.00
C GLY A 60 -5.65 -7.32 -15.31
N VAL A 61 -5.63 -7.43 -13.98
CA VAL A 61 -4.52 -8.04 -13.21
C VAL A 61 -5.02 -9.33 -12.57
N ARG A 62 -4.22 -10.40 -12.65
CA ARG A 62 -4.57 -11.71 -12.08
C ARG A 62 -4.51 -11.69 -10.55
N ASP A 63 -3.52 -11.01 -10.02
CA ASP A 63 -3.20 -10.99 -8.59
C ASP A 63 -2.43 -9.70 -8.22
N ARG A 64 -2.19 -9.51 -6.93
CA ARG A 64 -1.46 -8.34 -6.42
C ARG A 64 0.02 -8.35 -6.80
N ALA A 65 0.62 -9.51 -7.04
CA ALA A 65 1.99 -9.59 -7.51
C ALA A 65 2.12 -9.04 -8.95
N GLU A 66 1.17 -9.36 -9.83
CA GLU A 66 1.10 -8.78 -11.16
C GLU A 66 0.87 -7.26 -11.11
N TYR A 67 -0.04 -6.80 -10.26
CA TYR A 67 -0.25 -5.37 -10.02
C TYR A 67 1.06 -4.66 -9.62
N ALA A 68 1.79 -5.21 -8.64
CA ALA A 68 3.05 -4.64 -8.17
C ALA A 68 4.13 -4.67 -9.26
N ALA A 69 4.19 -5.74 -10.05
CA ALA A 69 5.10 -5.85 -11.18
C ALA A 69 4.82 -4.80 -12.26
N ARG A 70 3.54 -4.53 -12.57
CA ARG A 70 3.15 -3.46 -13.52
C ARG A 70 3.55 -2.07 -13.02
N MET A 71 3.42 -1.80 -11.72
CA MET A 71 3.84 -0.52 -11.16
C MET A 71 5.37 -0.32 -11.20
N GLY A 72 6.14 -1.40 -11.06
CA GLY A 72 7.58 -1.40 -11.22
C GLY A 72 8.30 -0.32 -10.40
N SER A 73 9.06 0.54 -11.07
CA SER A 73 9.85 1.60 -10.43
C SER A 73 9.00 2.62 -9.66
N ARG A 74 7.71 2.73 -9.96
CA ARG A 74 6.79 3.64 -9.24
C ARG A 74 6.72 3.28 -7.76
N LEU A 75 6.58 1.98 -7.43
CA LEU A 75 6.57 1.52 -6.03
C LEU A 75 7.93 1.70 -5.38
N GLU A 76 9.02 1.38 -6.09
CA GLU A 76 10.38 1.49 -5.54
C GLU A 76 10.70 2.92 -5.06
N ARG A 77 10.22 3.94 -5.76
CA ARG A 77 10.37 5.35 -5.35
C ARG A 77 9.62 5.72 -4.07
N LEU A 78 8.59 4.97 -3.70
CA LEU A 78 7.80 5.22 -2.49
C LEU A 78 8.42 4.61 -1.24
N ARG A 79 9.44 3.75 -1.37
CA ARG A 79 10.05 3.08 -0.21
C ARG A 79 10.55 4.08 0.81
N ALA A 80 10.15 3.88 2.06
CA ALA A 80 10.56 4.73 3.16
C ALA A 80 12.05 4.54 3.47
N ALA A 81 12.76 5.64 3.68
CA ALA A 81 14.11 5.59 4.23
C ALA A 81 14.08 5.21 5.72
N ALA A 82 15.10 4.49 6.18
CA ALA A 82 15.26 4.17 7.58
C ALA A 82 15.44 5.46 8.42
N ARG A 83 14.57 5.66 9.41
CA ARG A 83 14.62 6.77 10.37
C ARG A 83 14.43 6.24 11.79
N PRO A 84 15.46 5.64 12.40
CA PRO A 84 15.35 5.10 13.75
C PRO A 84 15.13 6.22 14.77
N CYS A 85 14.25 6.01 15.74
CA CYS A 85 14.17 6.88 16.91
C CYS A 85 15.27 6.52 17.92
N PRO A 86 15.91 7.50 18.57
CA PRO A 86 16.84 7.23 19.66
C PRO A 86 16.14 6.50 20.82
N PRO A 87 16.85 5.62 21.56
CA PRO A 87 16.29 4.96 22.72
C PRO A 87 15.89 5.98 23.79
N VAL A 88 14.71 5.75 24.39
CA VAL A 88 14.25 6.54 25.55
C VAL A 88 14.78 5.87 26.81
N SER A 89 15.52 6.63 27.63
CA SER A 89 15.92 6.19 28.97
C SER A 89 14.77 6.38 29.94
N TYR A 90 14.32 5.31 30.60
CA TYR A 90 13.28 5.38 31.62
C TYR A 90 13.83 5.59 33.04
N GLY A 91 15.15 5.70 33.19
CA GLY A 91 15.81 5.92 34.48
C GLY A 91 15.60 4.76 35.45
N TYR A 92 16.47 3.75 35.38
CA TYR A 92 16.76 2.85 36.48
C TYR A 92 18.26 2.57 36.51
#